data_AF-A0A6A6CT72-F1
#
_entry.id   AF-A0A6A6CT72-F1
#
_cell.length_a   1.000
_cell.length_b   1.000
_cell.length_c   1.000
_cell.angle_alpha   90.00
_cell.angle_beta   90.00
_cell.angle_gamma   90.00
#
_symmetry.space_group_name_H-M   'P 1'
#
loop_
_entity.id
_entity.type
_entity.pdbx_description
1 polymer ?
#
loop_
_entity_poly.entity_id
_entity_poly.type
_entity_poly.pdbx_seq_one_letter_code
_entity_poly.pdbx_strand_id
1 'polypeptide(L)'
;MAELLAEADRAIRIRTRDQARARVPRLKDQATYCTCCFNNKDSGKTQALRLAERFQVRRPPPATRQGLLGIQLIQHIDHLHPHSSWIELLPMRLGHDAHTDLAALALTESLDYHFGGRVAESHFNAAMLCYDKAVSHLRNAIETPTHDTFKDATLITVALLTVCELMISNHSTVRRRNVFIHWSGLKSVFLAKYQPSQVSDMGRAILYNLFDCSFGVACATGTRSQFDDGIWTQLEPATLHGMSTHAFVLRKLTNMLIIRTPRLIACVRSLREMTGSVNRDLLCETATLATELYRCQDEPAESAVLHRVRVAKTKDPSSRAVVPYSYTFLDIDDFNAAVLNWSMRQVILNLCLAVCHLMPADLCPFNMATIKTMKAEKQQLAMNLMMSWEFAETLGPFATLWVAKGLLQNWLQLRGTDKFKNVPTADVIAWALPKMNHQFNEWLAEDMKESDMDVAADLLVGGPLIGFIAQTGPQTP
;
A
#
# COMPACT_ATOMS: atom_id res chain seq x y z
N MET A 1 -21.91 7.56 -28.93
CA MET A 1 -20.46 7.74 -28.66
C MET A 1 -19.96 9.08 -29.20
N ALA A 2 -20.01 9.36 -30.50
CA ALA A 2 -19.54 10.62 -31.09
C ALA A 2 -20.09 11.91 -30.41
N GLU A 3 -21.38 11.92 -30.07
CA GLU A 3 -22.05 13.08 -29.44
C GLU A 3 -21.57 13.33 -27.99
N LEU A 4 -21.36 12.26 -27.23
CA LEU A 4 -20.77 12.30 -25.88
C LEU A 4 -19.29 12.70 -25.89
N LEU A 5 -18.57 12.39 -26.98
CA LEU A 5 -17.18 12.83 -27.17
C LEU A 5 -17.12 14.31 -27.55
N ALA A 6 -18.10 14.83 -28.28
CA ALA A 6 -18.23 16.24 -28.61
C ALA A 6 -18.57 17.11 -27.37
N GLU A 7 -19.23 16.53 -26.38
CA GLU A 7 -19.55 17.21 -25.12
C GLU A 7 -18.35 17.25 -24.16
N ALA A 8 -17.61 16.14 -24.05
CA ALA A 8 -16.33 16.11 -23.33
C ALA A 8 -15.27 17.02 -23.97
N ASP A 9 -15.21 17.08 -25.30
CA ASP A 9 -14.32 17.97 -26.06
C ASP A 9 -14.67 19.46 -25.84
N ARG A 10 -15.97 19.79 -25.75
CA ARG A 10 -16.41 21.14 -25.33
C ARG A 10 -15.93 21.46 -23.91
N ALA A 11 -16.06 20.53 -22.96
CA ALA A 11 -15.60 20.72 -21.59
C ALA A 11 -14.07 20.91 -21.50
N ILE A 12 -13.28 20.12 -22.23
CA ILE A 12 -11.80 20.22 -22.27
C ILE A 12 -11.35 21.54 -22.90
N ARG A 13 -11.98 21.99 -23.98
CA ARG A 13 -11.64 23.27 -24.64
C ARG A 13 -11.99 24.47 -23.76
N ILE A 14 -13.12 24.43 -23.06
CA ILE A 14 -13.50 25.46 -22.07
C ILE A 14 -12.46 25.50 -20.95
N ARG A 15 -12.08 24.33 -20.40
CA ARG A 15 -11.06 24.20 -19.34
C ARG A 15 -9.69 24.73 -19.75
N THR A 16 -9.23 24.41 -20.96
CA THR A 16 -7.95 24.88 -21.50
C THR A 16 -7.95 26.40 -21.69
N ARG A 17 -9.08 26.96 -22.11
CA ARG A 17 -9.29 28.40 -22.26
C ARG A 17 -9.36 29.12 -20.91
N ASP A 18 -9.98 28.52 -19.90
CA ASP A 18 -10.10 29.11 -18.56
C ASP A 18 -8.77 29.02 -17.79
N GLN A 19 -8.02 27.93 -17.94
CA GLN A 19 -6.63 27.83 -17.44
C GLN A 19 -5.68 28.82 -18.14
N ALA A 20 -5.87 29.08 -19.43
CA ALA A 20 -5.11 30.11 -20.15
C ALA A 20 -5.47 31.54 -19.68
N ARG A 21 -6.73 31.78 -19.29
CA ARG A 21 -7.20 33.07 -18.76
C ARG A 21 -6.79 33.30 -17.30
N ALA A 22 -6.74 32.25 -16.47
CA ALA A 22 -6.30 32.31 -15.08
C ALA A 22 -4.78 32.54 -14.93
N ARG A 23 -3.99 32.38 -16.00
CA ARG A 23 -2.53 32.58 -16.01
C ARG A 23 -2.07 34.02 -16.34
N VAL A 24 -2.99 35.00 -16.42
CA VAL A 24 -2.63 36.43 -16.49
C VAL A 24 -2.52 36.98 -15.06
N PRO A 25 -1.39 37.63 -14.65
CA PRO A 25 -0.94 37.57 -13.26
C PRO A 25 -1.62 38.59 -12.33
N ARG A 26 -2.16 38.10 -11.21
CA ARG A 26 -2.21 38.85 -9.93
C ARG A 26 -1.16 38.30 -8.97
N LEU A 27 0.10 38.63 -9.26
CA LEU A 27 1.31 38.23 -8.54
C LEU A 27 1.57 39.08 -7.27
N LYS A 28 0.55 39.45 -6.48
CA LYS A 28 0.79 40.26 -5.25
C LYS A 28 0.14 39.80 -3.95
N ASP A 29 -0.85 38.91 -3.94
CA ASP A 29 -1.62 38.67 -2.69
C ASP A 29 -1.59 37.23 -2.13
N GLN A 30 -0.73 36.32 -2.62
CA GLN A 30 -0.58 34.95 -2.07
C GLN A 30 0.75 34.69 -1.35
N ALA A 31 1.52 35.74 -1.01
CA ALA A 31 2.82 35.60 -0.37
C ALA A 31 2.80 35.43 1.17
N THR A 32 1.64 35.25 1.81
CA THR A 32 1.56 35.33 3.29
C THR A 32 1.21 34.03 4.01
N TYR A 33 1.06 32.89 3.33
CA TYR A 33 0.93 31.60 4.01
C TYR A 33 1.82 30.55 3.34
N CYS A 34 2.74 30.00 4.13
CA CYS A 34 3.69 28.91 3.81
C CYS A 34 5.09 29.35 3.32
N THR A 35 5.90 29.91 4.21
CA THR A 35 7.31 30.27 3.95
C THR A 35 8.33 29.67 4.93
N CYS A 36 7.98 28.64 5.71
CA CYS A 36 8.91 28.11 6.74
C CYS A 36 9.61 26.78 6.42
N CYS A 37 9.33 26.10 5.29
CA CYS A 37 9.89 24.77 5.03
C CYS A 37 10.45 24.57 3.62
N PHE A 38 11.31 25.46 3.10
CA PHE A 38 12.09 25.15 1.89
C PHE A 38 13.48 25.80 1.93
N ASN A 39 14.42 25.16 2.62
CA ASN A 39 15.86 25.38 2.42
C ASN A 39 16.58 24.03 2.35
N ASN A 40 16.40 23.30 1.25
CA ASN A 40 17.43 22.38 0.77
C ASN A 40 17.32 22.20 -0.75
N LYS A 41 18.08 23.00 -1.51
CA LYS A 41 18.00 23.07 -2.97
C LYS A 41 18.81 21.98 -3.68
N ASP A 42 19.58 21.13 -3.01
CA ASP A 42 20.62 20.35 -3.71
C ASP A 42 20.40 18.82 -3.75
N SER A 43 19.81 18.18 -2.74
CA SER A 43 19.58 16.71 -2.79
C SER A 43 18.30 16.32 -3.53
N GLY A 44 17.17 16.99 -3.25
CA GLY A 44 15.90 16.77 -3.92
C GLY A 44 15.92 17.19 -5.40
N LYS A 45 16.68 18.25 -5.73
CA LYS A 45 16.91 18.64 -7.13
C LYS A 45 17.64 17.57 -7.91
N THR A 46 18.60 16.85 -7.32
CA THR A 46 19.39 15.88 -8.08
C THR A 46 18.57 14.64 -8.47
N GLN A 47 17.64 14.21 -7.61
CA GLN A 47 16.74 13.09 -7.92
C GLN A 47 15.58 13.52 -8.83
N ALA A 48 15.00 14.70 -8.60
CA ALA A 48 14.03 15.32 -9.50
C ALA A 48 14.62 15.70 -10.87
N LEU A 49 15.90 16.07 -10.95
CA LEU A 49 16.63 16.33 -12.21
C LEU A 49 16.93 15.04 -12.94
N ARG A 50 17.32 13.95 -12.25
CA ARG A 50 17.49 12.63 -12.89
C ARG A 50 16.14 12.07 -13.39
N LEU A 51 15.05 12.33 -12.69
CA LEU A 51 13.68 12.04 -13.15
C LEU A 51 13.29 12.91 -14.34
N ALA A 52 13.57 14.22 -14.29
CA ALA A 52 13.33 15.13 -15.40
C ALA A 52 14.18 14.80 -16.63
N GLU A 53 15.43 14.36 -16.46
CA GLU A 53 16.32 13.88 -17.53
C GLU A 53 15.85 12.53 -18.10
N ARG A 54 15.32 11.61 -17.28
CA ARG A 54 14.68 10.36 -17.75
C ARG A 54 13.47 10.62 -18.65
N PHE A 55 12.80 11.77 -18.51
CA PHE A 55 11.61 12.13 -19.28
C PHE A 55 11.78 13.31 -20.24
N GLN A 56 12.98 13.89 -20.34
CA GLN A 56 13.37 14.89 -21.35
C GLN A 56 13.65 14.29 -22.74
N VAL A 57 13.11 13.11 -23.04
CA VAL A 57 12.78 12.82 -24.43
C VAL A 57 11.79 13.90 -24.84
N ARG A 58 12.16 14.78 -25.78
CA ARG A 58 11.23 15.71 -26.44
C ARG A 58 10.09 14.87 -27.03
N ARG A 59 9.06 14.61 -26.25
CA ARG A 59 7.91 13.83 -26.70
C ARG A 59 7.21 14.72 -27.72
N PRO A 60 7.04 14.27 -28.98
CA PRO A 60 6.22 15.01 -29.92
C PRO A 60 4.83 15.26 -29.30
N PRO A 61 4.15 16.36 -29.63
CA PRO A 61 2.80 16.60 -29.14
C PRO A 61 1.95 15.36 -29.41
N PRO A 62 1.18 14.86 -28.42
CA PRO A 62 0.43 13.62 -28.56
C PRO A 62 -0.52 13.75 -29.75
N ALA A 63 -0.34 12.91 -30.76
CA ALA A 63 -1.16 12.90 -31.96
C ALA A 63 -2.56 12.28 -31.73
N THR A 64 -2.78 11.65 -30.56
CA THR A 64 -4.00 10.93 -30.21
C THR A 64 -4.54 11.35 -28.85
N ARG A 65 -5.86 11.21 -28.67
CA ARG A 65 -6.55 11.47 -27.40
C ARG A 65 -6.03 10.61 -26.25
N GLN A 66 -5.68 9.36 -26.55
CA GLN A 66 -5.09 8.43 -25.60
C GLN A 66 -3.69 8.88 -25.18
N GLY A 67 -2.92 9.47 -26.09
CA GLY A 67 -1.64 10.10 -25.75
C GLY A 67 -1.79 11.26 -24.76
N LEU A 68 -2.84 12.08 -24.91
CA LEU A 68 -3.16 13.16 -23.95
C LEU A 68 -3.56 12.59 -22.58
N LEU A 69 -4.45 11.60 -22.55
CA LEU A 69 -4.86 10.93 -21.32
C LEU A 69 -3.67 10.31 -20.60
N GLY A 70 -2.79 9.63 -21.34
CA GLY A 70 -1.57 9.03 -20.79
C GLY A 70 -0.63 10.08 -20.18
N ILE A 71 -0.48 11.25 -20.82
CA ILE A 71 0.33 12.35 -20.27
C ILE A 71 -0.30 12.93 -19.00
N GLN A 72 -1.61 13.18 -19.01
CA GLN A 72 -2.33 13.68 -17.82
C GLN A 72 -2.20 12.70 -16.66
N LEU A 73 -2.39 11.41 -16.94
CA LEU A 73 -2.26 10.37 -15.93
C LEU A 73 -0.85 10.33 -15.36
N ILE A 74 0.20 10.34 -16.20
CA ILE A 74 1.60 10.41 -15.73
C ILE A 74 1.81 11.64 -14.84
N GLN A 75 1.29 12.80 -15.23
CA GLN A 75 1.41 14.01 -14.43
C GLN A 75 0.74 13.85 -13.06
N HIS A 76 -0.47 13.27 -12.97
CA HIS A 76 -1.11 13.03 -11.68
C HIS A 76 -0.44 11.92 -10.86
N ILE A 77 0.05 10.87 -11.52
CA ILE A 77 0.85 9.81 -10.90
C ILE A 77 2.12 10.40 -10.29
N ASP A 78 2.81 11.33 -10.97
CA ASP A 78 3.99 11.99 -10.41
C ASP A 78 3.68 12.74 -9.11
N HIS A 79 2.45 13.24 -8.91
CA HIS A 79 2.01 13.86 -7.65
C HIS A 79 1.68 12.83 -6.56
N LEU A 80 1.24 11.63 -6.95
CA LEU A 80 1.03 10.51 -6.01
C LEU A 80 2.35 9.82 -5.64
N HIS A 81 3.44 10.12 -6.35
CA HIS A 81 4.77 9.50 -6.20
C HIS A 81 4.79 7.96 -6.10
N PRO A 82 3.96 7.19 -6.84
CA PRO A 82 3.95 5.74 -6.74
C PRO A 82 5.09 5.16 -7.60
N HIS A 83 6.28 5.77 -7.57
CA HIS A 83 7.41 5.34 -8.38
C HIS A 83 7.65 3.85 -8.13
N SER A 84 7.84 3.09 -9.22
CA SER A 84 7.90 1.63 -9.23
C SER A 84 6.57 0.91 -8.92
N SER A 85 5.43 1.54 -9.26
CA SER A 85 4.10 0.91 -9.24
C SER A 85 3.67 0.41 -10.61
N TRP A 86 2.71 -0.51 -10.64
CA TRP A 86 2.09 -1.03 -11.86
C TRP A 86 1.47 0.06 -12.75
N ILE A 87 1.12 1.22 -12.18
CA ILE A 87 0.53 2.33 -12.93
C ILE A 87 1.51 2.91 -13.97
N GLU A 88 2.82 2.75 -13.78
CA GLU A 88 3.83 3.17 -14.77
C GLU A 88 3.71 2.41 -16.10
N LEU A 89 3.14 1.20 -16.07
CA LEU A 89 2.92 0.38 -17.26
C LEU A 89 1.63 0.75 -18.01
N LEU A 90 0.78 1.59 -17.42
CA LEU A 90 -0.54 1.92 -17.95
C LEU A 90 -0.53 2.74 -19.25
N PRO A 91 0.34 3.74 -19.45
CA PRO A 91 0.35 4.53 -20.69
C PRO A 91 0.48 3.68 -21.96
N MET A 92 1.21 2.56 -21.90
CA MET A 92 1.39 1.63 -23.03
C MET A 92 0.14 0.78 -23.33
N ARG A 93 -0.90 0.85 -22.49
CA ARG A 93 -2.13 0.04 -22.61
C ARG A 93 -3.35 0.88 -23.02
N LEU A 94 -3.23 2.20 -22.97
CA LEU A 94 -4.32 3.10 -23.37
C LEU A 94 -4.59 2.99 -24.87
N GLY A 95 -5.88 2.95 -25.24
CA GLY A 95 -6.36 2.82 -26.61
C GLY A 95 -6.52 1.39 -27.10
N HIS A 96 -6.24 0.39 -26.27
CA HIS A 96 -6.46 -1.02 -26.62
C HIS A 96 -7.81 -1.54 -26.13
N ASP A 97 -8.25 -1.08 -24.95
CA ASP A 97 -9.43 -1.60 -24.27
C ASP A 97 -10.30 -0.45 -23.74
N ALA A 98 -11.55 -0.38 -24.21
CA ALA A 98 -12.45 0.74 -23.90
C ALA A 98 -12.75 0.88 -22.39
N HIS A 99 -12.87 -0.24 -21.66
CA HIS A 99 -13.13 -0.22 -20.23
C HIS A 99 -11.91 0.25 -19.42
N THR A 100 -10.70 -0.07 -19.88
CA THR A 100 -9.45 0.45 -19.30
C THR A 100 -9.29 1.95 -19.53
N ASP A 101 -9.56 2.42 -20.75
CA ASP A 101 -9.51 3.85 -21.09
C ASP A 101 -10.50 4.67 -20.25
N LEU A 102 -11.72 4.15 -20.06
CA LEU A 102 -12.74 4.80 -19.23
C LEU A 102 -12.34 4.82 -17.75
N ALA A 103 -11.76 3.74 -17.22
CA ALA A 103 -11.27 3.71 -15.85
C ALA A 103 -10.06 4.63 -15.63
N ALA A 104 -9.16 4.75 -16.61
CA ALA A 104 -8.04 5.69 -16.56
C ALA A 104 -8.53 7.15 -16.57
N LEU A 105 -9.57 7.45 -17.36
CA LEU A 105 -10.24 8.76 -17.34
C LEU A 105 -10.92 9.02 -16.00
N ALA A 106 -11.63 8.03 -15.44
CA ALA A 106 -12.24 8.14 -14.11
C ALA A 106 -11.20 8.42 -13.03
N LEU A 107 -10.04 7.76 -13.09
CA LEU A 107 -8.95 8.01 -12.16
C LEU A 107 -8.40 9.43 -12.29
N THR A 108 -8.21 9.91 -13.53
CA THR A 108 -7.73 11.27 -13.80
C THR A 108 -8.66 12.31 -13.15
N GLU A 109 -9.97 12.21 -13.38
CA GLU A 109 -10.96 13.12 -12.77
C GLU A 109 -11.04 12.96 -11.24
N SER A 110 -10.86 11.73 -10.72
CA SER A 110 -10.82 11.47 -9.28
C SER A 110 -9.61 12.13 -8.62
N LEU A 111 -8.46 12.15 -9.29
CA LEU A 111 -7.24 12.80 -8.83
C LEU A 111 -7.34 14.31 -8.91
N ASP A 112 -7.92 14.85 -9.99
CA ASP A 112 -8.25 16.26 -10.10
C ASP A 112 -9.16 16.72 -8.96
N TYR A 113 -10.18 15.93 -8.63
CA TYR A 113 -11.05 16.20 -7.49
C TYR A 113 -10.27 16.16 -6.16
N HIS A 114 -9.46 15.11 -5.95
CA HIS A 114 -8.72 14.89 -4.72
C HIS A 114 -7.69 16.00 -4.45
N PHE A 115 -6.90 16.37 -5.46
CA PHE A 115 -5.84 17.37 -5.35
C PHE A 115 -6.30 18.81 -5.61
N GLY A 116 -7.37 19.01 -6.37
CA GLY A 116 -7.95 20.32 -6.68
C GLY A 116 -8.67 21.00 -5.50
N GLY A 117 -8.42 20.56 -4.28
CA GLY A 117 -8.99 21.12 -3.05
C GLY A 117 -10.42 20.67 -2.75
N ARG A 118 -10.96 19.65 -3.44
CA ARG A 118 -12.28 19.05 -3.16
C ARG A 118 -13.49 20.02 -3.23
N VAL A 119 -13.29 21.25 -3.72
CA VAL A 119 -14.32 22.30 -3.77
C VAL A 119 -15.15 22.24 -5.06
N ALA A 120 -14.62 21.63 -6.13
CA ALA A 120 -15.29 21.58 -7.41
C ALA A 120 -16.18 20.33 -7.52
N GLU A 121 -17.45 20.48 -7.13
CA GLU A 121 -18.51 19.48 -7.35
C GLU A 121 -18.55 18.95 -8.80
N SER A 122 -18.14 19.79 -9.76
CA SER A 122 -17.97 19.41 -11.16
C SER A 122 -16.94 18.28 -11.39
N HIS A 123 -15.82 18.27 -10.67
CA HIS A 123 -14.81 17.19 -10.80
C HIS A 123 -15.29 15.90 -10.15
N PHE A 124 -15.97 15.99 -9.01
CA PHE A 124 -16.62 14.82 -8.41
C PHE A 124 -17.66 14.21 -9.36
N ASN A 125 -18.55 15.03 -9.92
CA ASN A 125 -19.58 14.57 -10.86
C ASN A 125 -18.97 13.98 -12.15
N ALA A 126 -17.88 14.58 -12.66
CA ALA A 126 -17.16 14.05 -13.82
C ALA A 126 -16.49 12.70 -13.50
N ALA A 127 -15.82 12.59 -12.34
CA ALA A 127 -15.24 11.35 -11.86
C ALA A 127 -16.29 10.26 -11.74
N MET A 128 -17.44 10.58 -11.14
CA MET A 128 -18.56 9.65 -10.98
C MET A 128 -19.14 9.18 -12.30
N LEU A 129 -19.38 10.10 -13.23
CA LEU A 129 -19.89 9.76 -14.55
C LEU A 129 -18.93 8.83 -15.32
N CYS A 130 -17.62 9.06 -15.21
CA CYS A 130 -16.61 8.21 -15.84
C CYS A 130 -16.50 6.86 -15.15
N TYR A 131 -16.57 6.84 -13.81
CA TYR A 131 -16.55 5.64 -12.99
C TYR A 131 -17.73 4.72 -13.33
N ASP A 132 -18.97 5.24 -13.34
CA ASP A 132 -20.16 4.44 -13.62
C ASP A 132 -20.10 3.83 -15.03
N LYS A 133 -19.63 4.62 -16.02
CA LYS A 133 -19.40 4.12 -17.38
C LYS A 133 -18.35 3.01 -17.42
N ALA A 134 -17.24 3.18 -16.73
CA ALA A 134 -16.19 2.17 -16.66
C ALA A 134 -16.71 0.86 -16.02
N VAL A 135 -17.50 0.94 -14.94
CA VAL A 135 -18.16 -0.21 -14.30
C VAL A 135 -19.15 -0.88 -15.24
N SER A 136 -20.01 -0.12 -15.94
CA SER A 136 -20.96 -0.68 -16.91
C SER A 136 -20.24 -1.40 -18.06
N HIS A 137 -19.19 -0.81 -18.61
CA HIS A 137 -18.40 -1.42 -19.68
C HIS A 137 -17.64 -2.68 -19.20
N LEU A 138 -17.07 -2.63 -17.99
CA LEU A 138 -16.42 -3.79 -17.38
C LEU A 138 -17.42 -4.94 -17.18
N ARG A 139 -18.61 -4.64 -16.66
CA ARG A 139 -19.69 -5.62 -16.50
C ARG A 139 -20.04 -6.28 -17.83
N ASN A 140 -20.27 -5.48 -18.87
CA ASN A 140 -20.57 -6.00 -20.20
C ASN A 140 -19.42 -6.90 -20.71
N ALA A 141 -18.16 -6.50 -20.51
CA ALA A 141 -17.00 -7.28 -20.93
C ALA A 141 -16.91 -8.64 -20.20
N ILE A 142 -17.32 -8.70 -18.93
CA ILE A 142 -17.38 -9.92 -18.12
C ILE A 142 -18.58 -10.80 -18.51
N GLU A 143 -19.76 -10.21 -18.72
CA GLU A 143 -21.01 -10.92 -19.02
C GLU A 143 -21.10 -11.46 -20.44
N THR A 144 -20.34 -10.87 -21.37
CA THR A 144 -20.20 -11.37 -22.75
C THR A 144 -18.82 -12.00 -22.96
N PRO A 145 -18.56 -13.19 -22.37
CA PRO A 145 -17.25 -13.80 -22.40
C PRO A 145 -16.83 -14.13 -23.84
N THR A 146 -15.90 -13.34 -24.37
CA THR A 146 -15.09 -13.69 -25.53
C THR A 146 -13.88 -14.48 -25.06
N HIS A 147 -13.11 -15.06 -25.99
CA HIS A 147 -11.85 -15.76 -25.69
C HIS A 147 -10.81 -14.88 -24.94
N ASP A 148 -11.09 -13.57 -24.84
CA ASP A 148 -10.26 -12.51 -24.30
C ASP A 148 -10.82 -11.83 -23.02
N THR A 149 -11.95 -12.30 -22.48
CA THR A 149 -12.71 -11.60 -21.41
C THR A 149 -11.99 -11.42 -20.08
N PHE A 150 -10.92 -12.18 -19.86
CA PHE A 150 -10.04 -12.00 -18.71
C PHE A 150 -8.64 -11.61 -19.17
N LYS A 151 -8.48 -10.57 -20.00
CA LYS A 151 -7.16 -10.00 -20.33
C LYS A 151 -6.60 -9.16 -19.17
N ASP A 152 -5.37 -8.66 -19.33
CA ASP A 152 -4.79 -7.70 -18.38
C ASP A 152 -5.68 -6.46 -18.23
N ALA A 153 -6.43 -6.11 -19.28
CA ALA A 153 -7.38 -5.00 -19.30
C ALA A 153 -8.43 -5.08 -18.18
N THR A 154 -9.09 -6.23 -17.99
CA THR A 154 -10.07 -6.44 -16.91
C THR A 154 -9.42 -6.20 -15.54
N LEU A 155 -8.21 -6.73 -15.36
CA LEU A 155 -7.44 -6.60 -14.12
C LEU A 155 -7.02 -5.15 -13.84
N ILE A 156 -6.45 -4.48 -14.85
CA ILE A 156 -6.07 -3.07 -14.80
C ILE A 156 -7.29 -2.21 -14.48
N THR A 157 -8.43 -2.48 -15.13
CA THR A 157 -9.67 -1.71 -14.94
C THR A 157 -10.17 -1.81 -13.51
N VAL A 158 -10.26 -3.02 -12.94
CA VAL A 158 -10.66 -3.19 -11.52
C VAL A 158 -9.66 -2.52 -10.58
N ALA A 159 -8.36 -2.65 -10.84
CA ALA A 159 -7.32 -1.99 -10.04
C ALA A 159 -7.44 -0.45 -10.10
N LEU A 160 -7.70 0.11 -11.28
CA LEU A 160 -7.94 1.56 -11.44
C LEU A 160 -9.21 2.03 -10.71
N LEU A 161 -10.31 1.29 -10.82
CA LEU A 161 -11.55 1.61 -10.12
C LEU A 161 -11.40 1.55 -8.60
N THR A 162 -10.54 0.66 -8.10
CA THR A 162 -10.16 0.62 -6.68
C THR A 162 -9.49 1.94 -6.26
N VAL A 163 -8.52 2.42 -7.03
CA VAL A 163 -7.83 3.69 -6.75
C VAL A 163 -8.81 4.86 -6.89
N CYS A 164 -9.72 4.84 -7.86
CA CYS A 164 -10.77 5.84 -8.00
C CYS A 164 -11.59 5.94 -6.71
N GLU A 165 -12.11 4.81 -6.21
CA GLU A 165 -12.89 4.77 -4.97
C GLU A 165 -12.09 5.33 -3.80
N LEU A 166 -10.80 4.98 -3.68
CA LEU A 166 -9.94 5.55 -2.64
C LEU A 166 -9.86 7.08 -2.73
N MET A 167 -9.64 7.63 -3.92
CA MET A 167 -9.52 9.08 -4.12
C MET A 167 -10.81 9.86 -3.80
N ILE A 168 -11.97 9.28 -4.11
CA ILE A 168 -13.30 9.92 -3.92
C ILE A 168 -14.00 9.49 -2.61
N SER A 169 -13.43 8.57 -1.84
CA SER A 169 -14.05 7.92 -0.67
C SER A 169 -14.38 8.86 0.49
N ASN A 170 -13.78 10.05 0.52
CA ASN A 170 -14.02 11.08 1.54
C ASN A 170 -15.48 11.56 1.62
N HIS A 171 -16.32 11.23 0.63
CA HIS A 171 -17.73 11.62 0.62
C HIS A 171 -18.67 10.65 1.32
N SER A 172 -18.32 9.38 1.53
CA SER A 172 -19.22 8.45 2.22
C SER A 172 -18.53 7.19 2.76
N THR A 173 -19.06 6.69 3.88
CA THR A 173 -18.77 5.35 4.42
C THR A 173 -19.09 4.24 3.42
N VAL A 174 -20.07 4.45 2.54
CA VAL A 174 -20.46 3.49 1.49
C VAL A 174 -19.33 3.30 0.46
N ARG A 175 -18.69 4.38 0.00
CA ARG A 175 -17.60 4.28 -0.99
C ARG A 175 -16.35 3.61 -0.44
N ARG A 176 -16.10 3.78 0.86
CA ARG A 176 -15.02 3.05 1.53
C ARG A 176 -15.22 1.54 1.48
N ARG A 177 -16.47 1.07 1.63
CA ARG A 177 -16.80 -0.36 1.45
C ARG A 177 -16.57 -0.81 0.01
N ASN A 178 -16.81 0.05 -0.98
CA ASN A 178 -16.58 -0.29 -2.38
C ASN A 178 -15.11 -0.58 -2.69
N VAL A 179 -14.15 0.02 -1.96
CA VAL A 179 -12.73 -0.34 -2.09
C VAL A 179 -12.51 -1.83 -1.82
N PHE A 180 -13.11 -2.37 -0.75
CA PHE A 180 -13.03 -3.79 -0.40
C PHE A 180 -13.78 -4.70 -1.38
N ILE A 181 -14.87 -4.20 -1.97
CA ILE A 181 -15.58 -4.89 -3.04
C ILE A 181 -14.68 -5.03 -4.27
N HIS A 182 -14.01 -3.95 -4.70
CA HIS A 182 -13.08 -4.03 -5.82
C HIS A 182 -11.86 -4.88 -5.52
N TRP A 183 -11.30 -4.82 -4.30
CA TRP A 183 -10.24 -5.74 -3.88
C TRP A 183 -10.68 -7.20 -3.94
N SER A 184 -11.91 -7.49 -3.51
CA SER A 184 -12.50 -8.83 -3.61
C SER A 184 -12.71 -9.23 -5.07
N GLY A 185 -13.19 -8.33 -5.93
CA GLY A 185 -13.36 -8.55 -7.36
C GLY A 185 -12.02 -8.80 -8.07
N LEU A 186 -10.99 -8.03 -7.73
CA LEU A 186 -9.64 -8.17 -8.28
C LEU A 186 -9.04 -9.52 -7.94
N LYS A 187 -9.20 -9.95 -6.69
CA LYS A 187 -8.85 -11.30 -6.24
C LYS A 187 -9.59 -12.38 -7.05
N SER A 188 -10.91 -12.24 -7.23
CA SER A 188 -11.69 -13.18 -8.03
C SER A 188 -11.22 -13.25 -9.48
N VAL A 189 -10.87 -12.11 -10.09
CA VAL A 189 -10.30 -12.06 -11.45
C VAL A 189 -8.95 -12.77 -11.49
N PHE A 190 -8.07 -12.56 -10.51
CA PHE A 190 -6.78 -13.28 -10.45
C PHE A 190 -6.96 -14.79 -10.39
N LEU A 191 -7.81 -15.26 -9.47
CA LEU A 191 -8.05 -16.69 -9.25
C LEU A 191 -8.77 -17.37 -10.42
N ALA A 192 -9.64 -16.64 -11.12
CA ALA A 192 -10.34 -17.16 -12.30
C ALA A 192 -9.46 -17.17 -13.56
N LYS A 193 -8.59 -16.17 -13.72
CA LYS A 193 -7.83 -15.94 -14.96
C LYS A 193 -6.56 -16.78 -15.06
N TYR A 194 -5.75 -16.79 -14.01
CA TYR A 194 -4.37 -17.23 -14.18
C TYR A 194 -4.19 -18.69 -13.76
N GLN A 195 -3.75 -19.48 -14.73
CA GLN A 195 -3.01 -20.69 -14.43
C GLN A 195 -1.56 -20.37 -14.05
N PRO A 196 -0.92 -21.22 -13.24
CA PRO A 196 0.41 -21.02 -12.69
C PRO A 196 1.51 -20.44 -13.57
N SER A 197 1.53 -20.80 -14.85
CA SER A 197 2.60 -20.45 -15.80
C SER A 197 2.31 -19.21 -16.64
N GLN A 198 1.19 -18.52 -16.42
CA GLN A 198 0.65 -17.53 -17.37
C GLN A 198 0.45 -16.12 -16.81
N VAL A 199 0.98 -15.81 -15.61
CA VAL A 199 0.84 -14.47 -15.03
C VAL A 199 1.73 -13.47 -15.75
N SER A 200 1.10 -12.52 -16.46
CA SER A 200 1.79 -11.43 -17.17
C SER A 200 2.55 -10.50 -16.22
N ASP A 201 3.51 -9.74 -16.73
CA ASP A 201 4.27 -8.76 -15.94
C ASP A 201 3.34 -7.72 -15.29
N MET A 202 2.30 -7.28 -16.00
CA MET A 202 1.28 -6.41 -15.43
C MET A 202 0.51 -7.10 -14.30
N GLY A 203 0.12 -8.36 -14.50
CA GLY A 203 -0.52 -9.16 -13.46
C GLY A 203 0.34 -9.28 -12.21
N ARG A 204 1.63 -9.58 -12.37
CA ARG A 204 2.58 -9.63 -11.24
C ARG A 204 2.77 -8.26 -10.61
N ALA A 205 2.91 -7.20 -11.39
CA ALA A 205 3.05 -5.83 -10.88
C ALA A 205 1.84 -5.41 -10.03
N ILE A 206 0.61 -5.71 -10.51
CA ILE A 206 -0.61 -5.47 -9.76
C ILE A 206 -0.60 -6.31 -8.47
N LEU A 207 -0.44 -7.63 -8.56
CA LEU A 207 -0.47 -8.53 -7.40
C LEU A 207 0.48 -8.08 -6.27
N TYR A 208 1.70 -7.69 -6.63
CA TYR A 208 2.73 -7.22 -5.69
C TYR A 208 2.39 -5.88 -5.01
N ASN A 209 1.39 -5.16 -5.50
CA ASN A 209 0.85 -3.94 -4.92
C ASN A 209 -0.51 -4.16 -4.23
N LEU A 210 -1.05 -5.39 -4.24
CA LEU A 210 -2.33 -5.76 -3.61
C LEU A 210 -2.17 -6.35 -2.21
N PHE A 211 -1.41 -5.67 -1.36
CA PHE A 211 -1.27 -6.04 0.05
C PHE A 211 -2.64 -6.27 0.70
N ASP A 212 -3.59 -5.38 0.46
CA ASP A 212 -4.89 -5.44 1.12
C ASP A 212 -5.77 -6.60 0.60
N CYS A 213 -5.62 -7.05 -0.65
CA CYS A 213 -6.33 -8.23 -1.16
C CYS A 213 -5.81 -9.54 -0.53
N SER A 214 -4.48 -9.68 -0.45
CA SER A 214 -3.84 -10.92 -0.04
C SER A 214 -3.72 -11.05 1.48
N PHE A 215 -3.60 -9.93 2.19
CA PHE A 215 -3.41 -9.87 3.63
C PHE A 215 -4.57 -9.16 4.34
N GLY A 216 -4.90 -7.91 3.97
CA GLY A 216 -5.86 -7.08 4.69
C GLY A 216 -7.25 -7.72 4.83
N VAL A 217 -7.86 -8.14 3.72
CA VAL A 217 -9.16 -8.81 3.68
C VAL A 217 -9.14 -10.13 4.45
N ALA A 218 -8.09 -10.94 4.29
CA ALA A 218 -7.94 -12.22 4.98
C ALA A 218 -7.83 -12.03 6.51
N CYS A 219 -7.06 -11.03 6.96
CA CYS A 219 -6.94 -10.67 8.37
C CYS A 219 -8.26 -10.14 8.95
N ALA A 220 -8.95 -9.24 8.23
CA ALA A 220 -10.22 -8.66 8.66
C ALA A 220 -11.33 -9.71 8.80
N THR A 221 -11.30 -10.74 7.94
CA THR A 221 -12.26 -11.85 7.97
C THR A 221 -11.82 -13.02 8.84
N GLY A 222 -10.59 -12.99 9.37
CA GLY A 222 -10.01 -14.08 10.17
C GLY A 222 -9.77 -15.36 9.39
N THR A 223 -9.60 -15.27 8.06
CA THR A 223 -9.37 -16.43 7.18
C THR A 223 -7.94 -16.46 6.64
N ARG A 224 -7.54 -17.60 6.07
CA ARG A 224 -6.29 -17.69 5.30
C ARG A 224 -6.43 -16.94 3.96
N SER A 225 -5.31 -16.49 3.40
CA SER A 225 -5.31 -15.92 2.06
C SER A 225 -5.72 -16.96 1.03
N GLN A 226 -6.51 -16.57 0.02
CA GLN A 226 -6.85 -17.46 -1.09
C GLN A 226 -5.67 -17.70 -2.04
N PHE A 227 -4.59 -16.93 -1.88
CA PHE A 227 -3.33 -17.12 -2.59
C PHE A 227 -2.34 -18.02 -1.84
N ASP A 228 -2.67 -18.49 -0.63
CA ASP A 228 -1.79 -19.30 0.22
C ASP A 228 -1.41 -20.65 -0.39
N ASP A 229 -2.26 -21.16 -1.30
CA ASP A 229 -2.03 -22.43 -1.98
C ASP A 229 -1.33 -22.23 -3.34
N GLY A 230 -0.41 -23.15 -3.65
CA GLY A 230 0.19 -23.28 -4.97
C GLY A 230 1.21 -22.19 -5.32
N ILE A 231 1.07 -21.64 -6.52
CA ILE A 231 2.14 -20.94 -7.23
C ILE A 231 2.27 -19.45 -6.90
N TRP A 232 1.26 -18.86 -6.27
CA TRP A 232 1.22 -17.42 -6.00
C TRP A 232 2.35 -16.96 -5.08
N THR A 233 2.79 -17.85 -4.18
CA THR A 233 3.94 -17.63 -3.28
C THR A 233 5.28 -17.72 -4.02
N GLN A 234 5.30 -18.33 -5.20
CA GLN A 234 6.50 -18.55 -6.02
C GLN A 234 6.65 -17.52 -7.15
N LEU A 235 5.61 -16.73 -7.42
CA LEU A 235 5.64 -15.72 -8.48
C LEU A 235 6.73 -14.69 -8.21
N GLU A 236 7.53 -14.42 -9.24
CA GLU A 236 8.55 -13.38 -9.18
C GLU A 236 7.94 -11.98 -9.26
N PRO A 237 8.55 -10.96 -8.61
CA PRO A 237 8.19 -9.57 -8.84
C PRO A 237 8.23 -9.23 -10.34
N ALA A 238 7.36 -8.32 -10.78
CA ALA A 238 7.50 -7.76 -12.11
C ALA A 238 8.83 -7.00 -12.20
N THR A 239 9.58 -7.22 -13.28
CA THR A 239 10.83 -6.49 -13.55
C THR A 239 10.49 -5.10 -14.07
N LEU A 240 10.09 -4.21 -13.16
CA LEU A 240 10.04 -2.78 -13.41
C LEU A 240 11.48 -2.25 -13.41
N HIS A 241 11.76 -1.25 -14.26
CA HIS A 241 13.13 -0.86 -14.58
C HIS A 241 13.86 -0.33 -13.33
N GLY A 242 15.06 -0.87 -13.05
CA GLY A 242 15.98 -0.29 -12.06
C GLY A 242 15.94 -0.92 -10.66
N MET A 243 15.07 -1.89 -10.39
CA MET A 243 15.06 -2.61 -9.11
C MET A 243 16.36 -3.39 -8.91
N SER A 244 16.97 -3.22 -7.74
CA SER A 244 18.18 -3.97 -7.38
C SER A 244 17.87 -5.46 -7.15
N THR A 245 18.85 -6.34 -7.39
CA THR A 245 18.69 -7.78 -7.14
C THR A 245 18.29 -8.06 -5.68
N HIS A 246 18.81 -7.28 -4.74
CA HIS A 246 18.49 -7.42 -3.32
C HIS A 246 17.06 -6.96 -2.99
N ALA A 247 16.63 -5.81 -3.53
CA ALA A 247 15.25 -5.36 -3.39
C ALA A 247 14.27 -6.37 -4.00
N PHE A 248 14.62 -6.95 -5.16
CA PHE A 248 13.84 -7.99 -5.81
C PHE A 248 13.65 -9.23 -4.91
N VAL A 249 14.73 -9.74 -4.32
CA VAL A 249 14.69 -10.87 -3.37
C VAL A 249 13.80 -10.54 -2.17
N LEU A 250 13.97 -9.37 -1.56
CA LEU A 250 13.15 -8.95 -0.41
C LEU A 250 11.68 -8.81 -0.79
N ARG A 251 11.37 -8.24 -1.97
CA ARG A 251 9.97 -8.13 -2.45
C ARG A 251 9.34 -9.50 -2.62
N LYS A 252 10.05 -10.46 -3.20
CA LYS A 252 9.57 -11.84 -3.36
C LYS A 252 9.25 -12.48 -2.01
N LEU A 253 10.20 -12.42 -1.08
CA LEU A 253 10.03 -12.97 0.27
C LEU A 253 8.86 -12.31 1.00
N THR A 254 8.77 -11.00 0.91
CA THR A 254 7.69 -10.23 1.53
C THR A 254 6.33 -10.61 0.95
N ASN A 255 6.21 -10.80 -0.37
CA ASN A 255 4.95 -11.22 -0.98
C ASN A 255 4.51 -12.60 -0.48
N MET A 256 5.45 -13.55 -0.36
CA MET A 256 5.16 -14.84 0.27
C MET A 256 4.70 -14.68 1.73
N LEU A 257 5.35 -13.82 2.52
CA LEU A 257 4.91 -13.53 3.90
C LEU A 257 3.49 -12.94 3.92
N ILE A 258 3.20 -11.93 3.10
CA ILE A 258 1.86 -11.30 2.98
C ILE A 258 0.79 -12.35 2.72
N ILE A 259 1.07 -13.29 1.82
CA ILE A 259 0.13 -14.35 1.43
C ILE A 259 -0.08 -15.38 2.56
N ARG A 260 0.99 -15.84 3.20
CA ARG A 260 0.92 -16.98 4.14
C ARG A 260 0.60 -16.59 5.58
N THR A 261 0.94 -15.35 5.98
CA THR A 261 0.75 -14.86 7.37
C THR A 261 -0.70 -14.91 7.86
N PRO A 262 -1.74 -14.58 7.06
CA PRO A 262 -3.12 -14.65 7.53
C PRO A 262 -3.54 -16.03 8.04
N ARG A 263 -3.00 -17.11 7.48
CA ARG A 263 -3.23 -18.47 7.99
C ARG A 263 -2.68 -18.63 9.41
N LEU A 264 -1.45 -18.16 9.66
CA LEU A 264 -0.86 -18.22 11.00
C LEU A 264 -1.64 -17.35 12.00
N ILE A 265 -2.11 -16.17 11.59
CA ILE A 265 -2.99 -15.33 12.43
C ILE A 265 -4.26 -16.10 12.83
N ALA A 266 -4.90 -16.77 11.88
CA ALA A 266 -6.09 -17.58 12.14
C ALA A 266 -5.79 -18.75 13.09
N CYS A 267 -4.70 -19.49 12.87
CA CYS A 267 -4.29 -20.58 13.76
C CYS A 267 -4.04 -20.08 15.19
N VAL A 268 -3.30 -18.98 15.37
CA VAL A 268 -3.02 -18.39 16.69
C VAL A 268 -4.31 -17.93 17.37
N ARG A 269 -5.28 -17.39 16.62
CA ARG A 269 -6.60 -17.06 17.15
C ARG A 269 -7.34 -18.29 17.66
N SER A 270 -7.39 -19.36 16.87
CA SER A 270 -8.00 -20.62 17.29
C SER A 270 -7.31 -21.23 18.51
N LEU A 271 -5.99 -21.05 18.67
CA LEU A 271 -5.28 -21.44 19.91
C LEU A 271 -5.74 -20.63 21.12
N ARG A 272 -5.93 -19.31 20.98
CA ARG A 272 -6.42 -18.44 22.07
C ARG A 272 -7.85 -18.78 22.50
N GLU A 273 -8.69 -19.16 21.54
CA GLU A 273 -10.09 -19.53 21.77
C GLU A 273 -10.27 -20.97 22.28
N MET A 274 -9.19 -21.76 22.32
CA MET A 274 -9.23 -23.15 22.76
C MET A 274 -9.56 -23.25 24.25
N THR A 275 -10.81 -23.59 24.57
CA THR A 275 -11.24 -23.94 25.92
C THR A 275 -11.41 -25.45 26.04
N GLY A 276 -10.68 -26.09 26.95
CA GLY A 276 -10.84 -27.52 27.24
C GLY A 276 -9.77 -28.41 26.60
N SER A 277 -10.17 -29.32 25.70
CA SER A 277 -9.29 -30.36 25.16
C SER A 277 -8.25 -29.82 24.19
N VAL A 278 -7.01 -30.30 24.35
CA VAL A 278 -5.87 -29.92 23.51
C VAL A 278 -6.05 -30.48 22.09
N ASN A 279 -6.20 -29.61 21.10
CA ASN A 279 -6.17 -29.99 19.68
C ASN A 279 -4.71 -30.10 19.21
N ARG A 280 -4.17 -31.32 19.20
CA ARG A 280 -2.78 -31.58 18.79
C ARG A 280 -2.50 -31.24 17.33
N ASP A 281 -3.46 -31.45 16.43
CA ASP A 281 -3.25 -31.16 15.00
C ASP A 281 -3.09 -29.66 14.78
N LEU A 282 -3.93 -28.84 15.42
CA LEU A 282 -3.81 -27.38 15.37
C LEU A 282 -2.48 -26.91 15.96
N LEU A 283 -2.03 -27.49 17.08
CA LEU A 283 -0.74 -27.17 17.68
C LEU A 283 0.43 -27.49 16.73
N CYS A 284 0.44 -28.69 16.13
CA CYS A 284 1.46 -29.11 15.17
C CYS A 284 1.46 -28.24 13.92
N GLU A 285 0.28 -27.94 13.35
CA GLU A 285 0.14 -27.06 12.19
C GLU A 285 0.67 -25.66 12.50
N THR A 286 0.27 -25.09 13.64
CA THR A 286 0.69 -23.74 14.06
C THR A 286 2.20 -23.68 14.26
N ALA A 287 2.78 -24.67 14.95
CA ALA A 287 4.22 -24.73 15.20
C ALA A 287 5.03 -24.87 13.90
N THR A 288 4.56 -25.72 12.98
CA THR A 288 5.19 -25.92 11.66
C THR A 288 5.16 -24.63 10.86
N LEU A 289 3.97 -24.01 10.73
CA LEU A 289 3.80 -22.77 9.97
C LEU A 289 4.59 -21.60 10.57
N ALA A 290 4.58 -21.45 11.90
CA ALA A 290 5.38 -20.43 12.58
C ALA A 290 6.88 -20.61 12.30
N THR A 291 7.37 -21.86 12.33
CA THR A 291 8.77 -22.16 12.04
C THR A 291 9.13 -21.87 10.58
N GLU A 292 8.27 -22.25 9.64
CA GLU A 292 8.46 -21.97 8.22
C GLU A 292 8.55 -20.46 7.97
N LEU A 293 7.55 -19.69 8.42
CA LEU A 293 7.52 -18.24 8.19
C LEU A 293 8.63 -17.50 8.94
N TYR A 294 9.04 -17.96 10.13
CA TYR A 294 10.20 -17.42 10.83
C TYR A 294 11.51 -17.65 10.06
N ARG A 295 11.64 -18.75 9.31
CA ARG A 295 12.82 -19.02 8.48
C ARG A 295 12.82 -18.28 7.15
N CYS A 296 11.69 -17.72 6.73
CA CYS A 296 11.57 -16.92 5.52
C CYS A 296 12.21 -15.53 5.72
N GLN A 297 13.54 -15.49 5.61
CA GLN A 297 14.35 -14.27 5.68
C GLN A 297 15.57 -14.40 4.75
N ASP A 298 16.10 -13.26 4.31
CA ASP A 298 17.35 -13.17 3.57
C ASP A 298 18.16 -12.02 4.14
N GLU A 299 18.93 -12.33 5.18
CA GLU A 299 19.80 -11.37 5.88
C GLU A 299 20.83 -10.73 4.93
N PRO A 300 21.46 -11.46 3.97
CA PRO A 300 22.34 -10.85 2.98
C PRO A 300 21.65 -9.78 2.12
N ALA A 301 20.44 -10.05 1.61
CA ALA A 301 19.69 -9.08 0.80
C ALA A 301 19.28 -7.86 1.63
N GLU A 302 18.79 -8.07 2.86
CA GLU A 302 18.46 -6.97 3.77
C GLU A 302 19.70 -6.10 4.07
N SER A 303 20.81 -6.74 4.42
CA SER A 303 22.08 -6.06 4.69
C SER A 303 22.54 -5.26 3.48
N ALA A 304 22.48 -5.83 2.27
CA ALA A 304 22.89 -5.15 1.05
C ALA A 304 22.00 -3.92 0.73
N VAL A 305 20.70 -4.00 1.00
CA VAL A 305 19.80 -2.83 0.90
C VAL A 305 20.20 -1.77 1.93
N LEU A 306 20.43 -2.15 3.19
CA LEU A 306 20.84 -1.22 4.24
C LEU A 306 22.19 -0.53 3.97
N HIS A 307 23.15 -1.20 3.32
CA HIS A 307 24.41 -0.57 2.91
C HIS A 307 24.22 0.56 1.88
N ARG A 308 23.07 0.61 1.20
CA ARG A 308 22.70 1.67 0.26
C ARG A 308 21.81 2.74 0.90
N VAL A 309 21.58 2.67 2.20
CA VAL A 309 20.85 3.68 2.97
C VAL A 309 21.84 4.61 3.67
N ARG A 310 21.62 5.91 3.54
CA ARG A 310 22.36 6.91 4.32
C ARG A 310 21.61 7.19 5.61
N VAL A 311 22.36 7.35 6.70
CA VAL A 311 21.81 7.79 7.99
C VAL A 311 22.11 9.28 8.15
N ALA A 312 21.07 10.09 8.32
CA ALA A 312 21.19 11.52 8.53
C ALA A 312 20.47 11.93 9.82
N LYS A 313 20.83 13.06 10.41
CA LYS A 313 20.15 13.59 11.59
C LYS A 313 18.73 13.99 11.19
N THR A 314 17.72 13.57 11.96
CA THR A 314 16.31 13.87 11.69
C THR A 314 16.09 15.37 11.69
N LYS A 315 15.42 15.88 10.65
CA LYS A 315 15.28 17.33 10.41
C LYS A 315 14.22 17.94 11.30
N ASP A 316 13.06 17.31 11.36
CA ASP A 316 11.95 17.77 12.20
C ASP A 316 12.34 17.69 13.70
N PRO A 317 12.37 18.83 14.42
CA PRO A 317 12.72 18.85 15.83
C PRO A 317 11.82 17.98 16.71
N SER A 318 10.52 17.90 16.38
CA SER A 318 9.57 17.11 17.17
C SER A 318 9.85 15.61 17.03
N SER A 319 10.12 15.15 15.81
CA SER A 319 10.52 13.77 15.53
C SER A 319 11.91 13.46 16.06
N ARG A 320 12.85 14.42 16.07
CA ARG A 320 14.24 14.21 16.54
C ARG A 320 14.33 13.76 18.00
N ALA A 321 13.37 14.17 18.85
CA ALA A 321 13.33 13.76 20.25
C ALA A 321 13.12 12.23 20.41
N VAL A 322 12.40 11.62 19.47
CA VAL A 322 12.04 10.19 19.49
C VAL A 322 12.92 9.38 18.54
N VAL A 323 13.19 9.93 17.36
CA VAL A 323 13.98 9.35 16.28
C VAL A 323 15.11 10.34 15.95
N PRO A 324 16.29 10.25 16.59
CA PRO A 324 17.34 11.26 16.39
C PRO A 324 17.98 11.25 15.01
N TYR A 325 17.92 10.09 14.34
CA TYR A 325 18.48 9.85 13.03
C TYR A 325 17.44 9.19 12.13
N SER A 326 17.39 9.60 10.87
CA SER A 326 16.49 9.06 9.85
C SER A 326 17.28 8.46 8.70
N TYR A 327 16.67 7.47 8.06
CA TYR A 327 17.16 6.90 6.82
C TYR A 327 16.91 7.83 5.64
N THR A 328 17.85 7.83 4.71
CA THR A 328 17.72 8.44 3.40
C THR A 328 18.09 7.38 2.39
N PHE A 329 17.09 6.82 1.72
CA PHE A 329 17.28 5.78 0.72
C PHE A 329 17.76 6.45 -0.58
N LEU A 330 18.64 5.76 -1.31
CA LEU A 330 19.10 6.21 -2.62
C LEU A 330 18.09 5.88 -3.72
N ASP A 331 17.23 4.89 -3.48
CA ASP A 331 16.30 4.35 -4.45
C ASP A 331 14.96 4.01 -3.76
N ILE A 332 13.84 4.21 -4.46
CA ILE A 332 12.50 3.97 -3.91
C ILE A 332 12.17 2.48 -3.82
N ASP A 333 12.71 1.64 -4.71
CA ASP A 333 12.49 0.20 -4.66
C ASP A 333 13.16 -0.42 -3.44
N ASP A 334 14.35 0.06 -3.09
CA ASP A 334 15.04 -0.33 -1.86
C ASP A 334 14.21 0.06 -0.62
N PHE A 335 13.64 1.28 -0.60
CA PHE A 335 12.74 1.73 0.47
C PHE A 335 11.49 0.85 0.58
N ASN A 336 10.77 0.66 -0.53
CA ASN A 336 9.53 -0.11 -0.56
C ASN A 336 9.78 -1.57 -0.17
N ALA A 337 10.85 -2.18 -0.67
CA ALA A 337 11.23 -3.54 -0.32
C ALA A 337 11.56 -3.67 1.17
N ALA A 338 12.37 -2.75 1.71
CA ALA A 338 12.80 -2.78 3.11
C ALA A 338 11.62 -2.55 4.07
N VAL A 339 10.84 -1.48 3.88
CA VAL A 339 9.73 -1.14 4.79
C VAL A 339 8.68 -2.25 4.82
N LEU A 340 8.29 -2.79 3.67
CA LEU A 340 7.31 -3.88 3.61
C LEU A 340 7.88 -5.17 4.23
N ASN A 341 9.15 -5.49 3.98
CA ASN A 341 9.80 -6.64 4.60
C ASN A 341 9.85 -6.51 6.13
N TRP A 342 10.32 -5.38 6.65
CA TRP A 342 10.39 -5.12 8.09
C TRP A 342 9.02 -5.15 8.76
N SER A 343 8.02 -4.56 8.11
CA SER A 343 6.62 -4.59 8.53
C SER A 343 6.11 -6.04 8.63
N MET A 344 6.23 -6.84 7.57
CA MET A 344 5.75 -8.22 7.62
C MET A 344 6.55 -9.09 8.60
N ARG A 345 7.86 -8.86 8.69
CA ARG A 345 8.72 -9.56 9.64
C ARG A 345 8.33 -9.27 11.09
N GLN A 346 7.97 -8.03 11.42
CA GLN A 346 7.41 -7.68 12.74
C GLN A 346 6.17 -8.52 13.09
N VAL A 347 5.23 -8.67 12.15
CA VAL A 347 4.02 -9.49 12.36
C VAL A 347 4.40 -10.94 12.64
N ILE A 348 5.32 -11.51 11.86
CA ILE A 348 5.80 -12.89 12.08
C ILE A 348 6.44 -13.05 13.44
N LEU A 349 7.34 -12.14 13.84
CA LEU A 349 8.00 -12.21 15.15
C LEU A 349 6.98 -12.13 16.30
N ASN A 350 5.98 -11.25 16.18
CA ASN A 350 4.90 -11.15 17.15
C ASN A 350 4.08 -12.45 17.24
N LEU A 351 3.74 -13.05 16.11
CA LEU A 351 3.02 -14.32 16.05
C LEU A 351 3.85 -15.46 16.64
N CYS A 352 5.14 -15.58 16.29
CA CYS A 352 6.03 -16.59 16.86
C CYS A 352 6.13 -16.48 18.39
N LEU A 353 6.25 -15.25 18.91
CA LEU A 353 6.26 -15.01 20.35
C LEU A 353 4.91 -15.35 21.00
N ALA A 354 3.79 -15.06 20.34
CA ALA A 354 2.46 -15.45 20.81
C ALA A 354 2.31 -16.98 20.83
N VAL A 355 2.78 -17.68 19.80
CA VAL A 355 2.81 -19.15 19.73
C VAL A 355 3.61 -19.72 20.91
N CYS A 356 4.81 -19.19 21.20
CA CYS A 356 5.59 -19.62 22.36
C CYS A 356 4.85 -19.44 23.69
N HIS A 357 4.00 -18.43 23.79
CA HIS A 357 3.25 -18.14 25.02
C HIS A 357 2.01 -19.03 25.17
N LEU A 358 1.35 -19.36 24.06
CA LEU A 358 0.10 -20.12 24.05
C LEU A 358 0.33 -21.64 24.04
N MET A 359 1.47 -22.11 23.54
CA MET A 359 1.77 -23.53 23.47
C MET A 359 2.39 -24.09 24.76
N PRO A 360 2.13 -25.36 25.10
CA PRO A 360 2.90 -26.08 26.11
C PRO A 360 4.41 -26.03 25.82
N ALA A 361 5.23 -25.95 26.87
CA ALA A 361 6.68 -25.75 26.73
C ALA A 361 7.38 -26.87 25.94
N ASP A 362 6.88 -28.09 26.02
CA ASP A 362 7.36 -29.28 25.29
C ASP A 362 6.98 -29.27 23.79
N LEU A 363 5.97 -28.50 23.41
CA LEU A 363 5.50 -28.34 22.03
C LEU A 363 5.90 -27.00 21.40
N CYS A 364 6.52 -26.11 22.17
CA CYS A 364 7.00 -24.82 21.68
C CYS A 364 8.09 -25.03 20.60
N PRO A 365 7.91 -24.51 19.38
CA PRO A 365 8.88 -24.72 18.29
C PRO A 365 10.20 -23.95 18.46
N PHE A 366 10.26 -23.01 19.42
CA PHE A 366 11.40 -22.10 19.57
C PHE A 366 11.99 -22.20 20.98
N ASN A 367 13.33 -22.34 21.04
CA ASN A 367 14.05 -22.36 22.30
C ASN A 367 14.26 -20.93 22.86
N MET A 368 14.72 -20.84 24.11
CA MET A 368 14.94 -19.56 24.79
C MET A 368 15.95 -18.63 24.09
N ALA A 369 16.98 -19.18 23.45
CA ALA A 369 17.97 -18.40 22.71
C ALA A 369 17.35 -17.77 21.44
N THR A 370 16.53 -18.54 20.73
CA THR A 370 15.75 -18.04 19.58
C THR A 370 14.76 -16.95 20.02
N ILE A 371 14.03 -17.16 21.11
CA ILE A 371 13.09 -16.15 21.66
C ILE A 371 13.81 -14.84 22.02
N LYS A 372 15.01 -14.92 22.63
CA LYS A 372 15.83 -13.73 22.92
C LYS A 372 16.24 -13.00 21.64
N THR A 373 16.62 -13.75 20.62
CA THR A 373 17.00 -13.19 19.31
C THR A 373 15.82 -12.50 18.63
N MET A 374 14.65 -13.15 18.61
CA MET A 374 13.39 -12.58 18.08
C MET A 374 13.05 -11.25 18.75
N LYS A 375 13.18 -11.14 20.08
CA LYS A 375 12.92 -9.88 20.81
C LYS A 375 13.89 -8.77 20.41
N ALA A 376 15.17 -9.09 20.21
CA ALA A 376 16.17 -8.12 19.77
C ALA A 376 15.93 -7.66 18.33
N GLU A 377 15.64 -8.62 17.42
CA GLU A 377 15.29 -8.36 16.03
C GLU A 377 14.06 -7.45 15.93
N LYS A 378 13.00 -7.78 16.69
CA LYS A 378 11.78 -6.97 16.78
C LYS A 378 12.07 -5.51 17.16
N GLN A 379 12.94 -5.27 18.15
CA GLN A 379 13.35 -3.90 18.51
C GLN A 379 14.10 -3.19 17.37
N GLN A 380 14.93 -3.92 16.62
CA GLN A 380 15.69 -3.35 15.51
C GLN A 380 14.77 -2.97 14.34
N LEU A 381 13.85 -3.86 13.94
CA LEU A 381 12.90 -3.62 12.87
C LEU A 381 11.97 -2.44 13.19
N ALA A 382 11.54 -2.30 14.44
CA ALA A 382 10.72 -1.18 14.87
C ALA A 382 11.46 0.14 14.70
N MET A 383 12.74 0.18 15.09
CA MET A 383 13.59 1.34 14.88
C MET A 383 13.78 1.62 13.39
N ASN A 384 14.04 0.60 12.56
CA ASN A 384 14.20 0.78 11.12
C ASN A 384 12.97 1.43 10.46
N LEU A 385 11.76 1.00 10.85
CA LEU A 385 10.50 1.59 10.38
C LEU A 385 10.36 3.05 10.83
N MET A 386 10.62 3.35 12.10
CA MET A 386 10.57 4.72 12.62
C MET A 386 11.58 5.64 11.93
N MET A 387 12.81 5.18 11.70
CA MET A 387 13.85 5.90 10.98
C MET A 387 13.49 6.17 9.52
N SER A 388 12.59 5.37 8.93
CA SER A 388 12.15 5.50 7.54
C SER A 388 11.07 6.56 7.34
N TRP A 389 10.47 7.08 8.42
CA TRP A 389 9.32 8.00 8.35
C TRP A 389 9.62 9.28 7.56
N GLU A 390 10.72 9.98 7.87
CA GLU A 390 11.05 11.26 7.21
C GLU A 390 11.29 11.06 5.70
N PHE A 391 11.89 9.94 5.29
CA PHE A 391 12.03 9.63 3.87
C PHE A 391 10.68 9.38 3.20
N ALA A 392 9.79 8.63 3.88
CA ALA A 392 8.44 8.39 3.39
C ALA A 392 7.66 9.70 3.19
N GLU A 393 7.80 10.69 4.09
CA GLU A 393 7.19 12.02 3.94
C GLU A 393 7.64 12.73 2.66
N THR A 394 8.90 12.54 2.22
CA THR A 394 9.38 13.10 0.95
C THR A 394 8.78 12.45 -0.30
N LEU A 395 8.23 11.24 -0.14
CA LEU A 395 7.58 10.46 -1.18
C LEU A 395 6.04 10.56 -1.11
N GLY A 396 5.47 11.26 -0.14
CA GLY A 396 4.03 11.49 -0.08
C GLY A 396 3.18 10.34 0.52
N PRO A 397 1.84 10.43 0.39
CA PRO A 397 0.88 9.70 1.22
C PRO A 397 0.99 8.17 1.16
N PHE A 398 1.21 7.60 -0.03
CA PHE A 398 1.30 6.14 -0.14
C PHE A 398 2.53 5.57 0.58
N ALA A 399 3.67 6.26 0.51
CA ALA A 399 4.88 5.84 1.21
C ALA A 399 4.70 5.94 2.73
N THR A 400 4.11 7.04 3.21
CA THR A 400 3.80 7.21 4.65
C THR A 400 2.76 6.22 5.14
N LEU A 401 1.79 5.81 4.31
CA LEU A 401 0.83 4.76 4.64
C LEU A 401 1.53 3.42 4.91
N TRP A 402 2.52 3.03 4.09
CA TRP A 402 3.27 1.79 4.33
C TRP A 402 4.04 1.82 5.65
N VAL A 403 4.68 2.94 5.97
CA VAL A 403 5.36 3.10 7.26
C VAL A 403 4.34 3.11 8.40
N ALA A 404 3.18 3.78 8.26
CA ALA A 404 2.12 3.79 9.27
C ALA A 404 1.56 2.38 9.55
N LYS A 405 1.33 1.56 8.51
CA LYS A 405 0.98 0.13 8.67
C LYS A 405 2.06 -0.63 9.44
N GLY A 406 3.35 -0.34 9.19
CA GLY A 406 4.47 -0.87 9.98
C GLY A 406 4.47 -0.40 11.44
N LEU A 407 4.19 0.88 11.70
CA LEU A 407 4.09 1.44 13.06
C LEU A 407 2.95 0.78 13.86
N LEU A 408 1.82 0.49 13.22
CA LEU A 408 0.73 -0.25 13.85
C LEU A 408 1.18 -1.63 14.34
N GLN A 409 2.07 -2.30 13.60
CA GLN A 409 2.60 -3.61 14.00
C GLN A 409 3.63 -3.49 15.13
N ASN A 410 4.34 -2.36 15.21
CA ASN A 410 5.20 -2.02 16.34
C ASN A 410 4.41 -1.71 17.61
N TRP A 411 3.13 -1.36 17.50
CA TRP A 411 2.30 -0.91 18.62
C TRP A 411 2.28 -1.89 19.80
N LEU A 412 2.17 -3.20 19.52
CA LEU A 412 2.23 -4.25 20.55
C LEU A 412 3.55 -4.29 21.31
N GLN A 413 4.63 -3.81 20.72
CA GLN A 413 5.93 -3.76 21.39
C GLN A 413 5.98 -2.68 22.48
N LEU A 414 5.23 -1.60 22.27
CA LEU A 414 5.22 -0.46 23.18
C LEU A 414 4.42 -0.81 24.44
N ARG A 415 3.40 -1.66 24.31
CA ARG A 415 2.59 -2.15 25.44
C ARG A 415 3.43 -2.79 26.55
N GLY A 416 3.24 -2.31 27.77
CA GLY A 416 3.89 -2.86 28.96
C GLY A 416 5.40 -2.57 29.06
N THR A 417 5.91 -1.63 28.27
CA THR A 417 7.31 -1.20 28.35
C THR A 417 7.38 0.27 28.74
N ASP A 418 8.22 0.62 29.72
CA ASP A 418 8.38 2.02 30.14
C ASP A 418 9.26 2.81 29.17
N LYS A 419 10.19 2.12 28.50
CA LYS A 419 11.15 2.71 27.57
C LYS A 419 11.33 1.86 26.32
N PHE A 420 11.40 2.52 25.18
CA PHE A 420 11.82 1.95 23.91
C PHE A 420 13.13 2.62 23.47
N LYS A 421 14.23 1.85 23.41
CA LYS A 421 15.57 2.33 23.04
C LYS A 421 15.99 3.61 23.80
N ASN A 422 15.76 3.61 25.11
CA ASN A 422 16.03 4.71 26.05
C ASN A 422 15.10 5.94 25.95
N VAL A 423 14.15 5.95 25.03
CA VAL A 423 13.10 6.96 24.95
C VAL A 423 11.90 6.49 25.78
N PRO A 424 11.26 7.35 26.60
CA PRO A 424 10.01 6.99 27.26
C PRO A 424 8.97 6.52 26.24
N THR A 425 8.33 5.38 26.52
CA THR A 425 7.35 4.80 25.58
C THR A 425 6.17 5.75 25.32
N ALA A 426 5.77 6.53 26.32
CA ALA A 426 4.74 7.56 26.16
C ALA A 426 5.10 8.58 25.06
N ASP A 427 6.37 8.98 24.96
CA ASP A 427 6.83 9.91 23.92
C ASP A 427 6.81 9.26 22.53
N VAL A 428 7.14 7.96 22.46
CA VAL A 428 7.05 7.19 21.21
C VAL A 428 5.60 7.07 20.75
N ILE A 429 4.67 6.79 21.67
CA ILE A 429 3.23 6.71 21.39
C ILE A 429 2.70 8.07 20.93
N ALA A 430 3.03 9.14 21.65
CA ALA A 430 2.63 10.51 21.31
C ALA A 430 3.18 10.96 19.95
N TRP A 431 4.31 10.43 19.52
CA TRP A 431 4.87 10.65 18.18
C TRP A 431 4.20 9.79 17.10
N ALA A 432 3.97 8.50 17.36
CA ALA A 432 3.47 7.55 16.37
C ALA A 432 1.96 7.70 16.09
N LEU A 433 1.15 7.97 17.13
CA LEU A 433 -0.31 8.00 17.00
C LEU A 433 -0.80 9.09 16.03
N PRO A 434 -0.37 10.37 16.12
CA PRO A 434 -0.82 11.40 15.17
C PRO A 434 -0.40 11.09 13.74
N LYS A 435 0.77 10.46 13.56
CA LYS A 435 1.30 10.05 12.26
C LYS A 435 0.47 8.94 11.63
N MET A 436 0.11 7.93 12.41
CA MET A 436 -0.81 6.88 11.99
C MET A 436 -2.20 7.43 11.71
N ASN A 437 -2.75 8.27 12.59
CA ASN A 437 -4.06 8.90 12.38
C ASN A 437 -4.09 9.74 11.11
N HIS A 438 -3.06 10.54 10.85
CA HIS A 438 -2.99 11.31 9.62
C HIS A 438 -3.14 10.42 8.37
N GLN A 439 -2.51 9.25 8.37
CA GLN A 439 -2.57 8.31 7.25
C GLN A 439 -3.87 7.50 7.21
N PHE A 440 -4.35 7.01 8.35
CA PHE A 440 -5.55 6.19 8.41
C PHE A 440 -6.84 6.99 8.37
N ASN A 441 -6.85 8.27 8.74
CA ASN A 441 -8.03 9.14 8.64
C ASN A 441 -8.47 9.32 7.19
N GLU A 442 -7.54 9.29 6.24
CA GLU A 442 -7.89 9.27 4.81
C GLU A 442 -8.75 8.05 4.45
N TRP A 443 -8.70 6.98 5.25
CA TRP A 443 -9.44 5.73 5.08
C TRP A 443 -10.61 5.57 6.06
N LEU A 444 -10.51 6.09 7.28
CA LEU A 444 -11.47 5.85 8.36
C LEU A 444 -12.34 7.07 8.68
N ALA A 445 -11.97 8.26 8.21
CA ALA A 445 -12.66 9.54 8.46
C ALA A 445 -12.87 9.89 9.94
N GLU A 446 -12.18 9.20 10.84
CA GLU A 446 -12.22 9.39 12.28
C GLU A 446 -10.83 9.13 12.87
N ASP A 447 -10.39 10.02 13.76
CA ASP A 447 -9.17 9.84 14.53
C ASP A 447 -9.27 8.62 15.43
N MET A 448 -8.32 7.71 15.31
CA MET A 448 -8.25 6.56 16.17
C MET A 448 -7.58 6.90 17.51
N LYS A 449 -8.05 6.27 18.57
CA LYS A 449 -7.48 6.35 19.92
C LYS A 449 -6.46 5.23 20.11
N GLU A 450 -5.68 5.33 21.18
CA GLU A 450 -4.75 4.26 21.59
C GLU A 450 -5.47 2.90 21.73
N SER A 451 -6.70 2.90 22.27
CA SER A 451 -7.53 1.69 22.40
C SER A 451 -7.90 1.06 21.06
N ASP A 452 -8.00 1.85 19.99
CA ASP A 452 -8.31 1.34 18.66
C ASP A 452 -7.08 0.70 18.02
N MET A 453 -5.90 1.32 18.21
CA MET A 453 -4.61 0.76 17.80
C MET A 453 -4.29 -0.54 18.53
N ASP A 454 -4.60 -0.58 19.81
CA ASP A 454 -4.52 -1.74 20.69
C ASP A 454 -5.31 -2.93 20.15
N VAL A 455 -6.57 -2.69 19.78
CA VAL A 455 -7.45 -3.71 19.19
C VAL A 455 -6.93 -4.16 17.83
N ALA A 456 -6.54 -3.22 16.97
CA ALA A 456 -6.03 -3.53 15.64
C ALA A 456 -4.73 -4.31 15.66
N ALA A 457 -3.79 -3.93 16.53
CA ALA A 457 -2.53 -4.62 16.66
C ALA A 457 -2.73 -6.03 17.27
N ASP A 458 -3.65 -6.19 18.24
CA ASP A 458 -3.99 -7.51 18.78
C ASP A 458 -4.63 -8.42 17.72
N LEU A 459 -5.52 -7.90 16.86
CA LEU A 459 -6.11 -8.64 15.75
C LEU A 459 -5.03 -9.24 14.83
N LEU A 460 -3.96 -8.48 14.53
CA LEU A 460 -2.84 -8.92 13.69
C LEU A 460 -1.97 -10.02 14.33
N VAL A 461 -2.18 -10.34 15.61
CA VAL A 461 -1.49 -11.42 16.33
C VAL A 461 -2.43 -12.51 16.82
N GLY A 462 -3.58 -12.64 16.16
CA GLY A 462 -4.59 -13.65 16.46
C GLY A 462 -5.60 -13.24 17.53
N GLY A 463 -5.70 -11.95 17.86
CA GLY A 463 -6.77 -11.43 18.72
C GLY A 463 -8.16 -11.51 18.09
N PRO A 464 -9.21 -11.14 18.84
CA PRO A 464 -10.60 -11.19 18.37
C PRO A 464 -10.84 -10.34 17.11
N LEU A 465 -11.81 -10.75 16.28
CA LEU A 465 -12.20 -10.03 15.05
C LEU A 465 -13.10 -8.82 15.37
N ILE A 466 -12.54 -7.81 16.03
CA ILE A 466 -13.24 -6.59 16.41
C ILE A 466 -12.44 -5.35 15.97
N GLY A 467 -13.06 -4.17 16.12
CA GLY A 467 -12.45 -2.89 15.76
C GLY A 467 -12.46 -2.58 14.26
N PHE A 468 -11.79 -1.49 13.87
CA PHE A 468 -11.89 -0.93 12.53
C PHE A 468 -11.38 -1.89 11.43
N ILE A 469 -10.30 -2.64 11.68
CA ILE A 469 -9.78 -3.60 10.69
C ILE A 469 -10.85 -4.64 10.37
N ALA A 470 -11.48 -5.25 11.38
CA ALA A 470 -12.54 -6.23 11.17
C ALA A 470 -13.77 -5.63 10.48
N GLN A 471 -14.16 -4.40 10.86
CA GLN A 471 -15.30 -3.70 10.27
C GLN A 471 -15.12 -3.33 8.80
N THR A 472 -13.87 -3.24 8.34
CA THR A 472 -13.56 -2.93 6.95
C THR A 472 -13.66 -4.15 6.02
N GLY A 473 -13.73 -5.37 6.56
CA GLY A 473 -13.93 -6.58 5.75
C GLY A 473 -15.27 -6.59 5.00
N PRO A 474 -15.37 -7.29 3.85
CA PRO A 474 -16.65 -7.52 3.20
C PRO A 474 -17.56 -8.28 4.17
N GLN A 475 -18.66 -7.65 4.59
CA GLN A 475 -19.67 -8.34 5.39
C GLN A 475 -20.42 -9.30 4.46
N THR A 476 -20.41 -10.59 4.79
CA THR A 476 -21.32 -11.54 4.17
C THR A 476 -22.75 -11.07 4.44
N PRO A 477 -23.59 -10.95 3.40
CA PRO A 477 -24.97 -10.48 3.53
C PRO A 477 -25.82 -11.35 4.44
#